data_AF-A0A8H6FLP7-F1
#
_entry.id   AF-A0A8H6FLP7-F1
#
_cell.length_a   1.000
_cell.length_b   1.000
_cell.length_c   1.000
_cell.angle_alpha   90.00
_cell.angle_beta   90.00
_cell.angle_gamma   90.00
#
_symmetry.space_group_name_H-M   'P 1'
#
loop_
_entity.id
_entity.type
_entity.pdbx_description
1 polymer ?
#
loop_
_entity_poly.entity_id
_entity_poly.type
_entity_poly.pdbx_seq_one_letter_code
_entity_poly.pdbx_strand_id
1 'polypeptide(L)'
;MPLIEPHGAEKWWSPESLREMNFKEDENPYDVPDDHPAAKLQITTKAVKEWIFALRVDPVTKGVRLAKMWKRILLRRTFSSQVPFNDGRKISDQLPRVQGALINCTHTPTEQTVYQKMEDALTGKLIVAGSGSTNQRKTKWSLGIHRQLSLLSMWSGLPQLDNDFNLKATNMKATLERKSFYMDFQGPGG
;
A
#
# COMPACT_ATOMS: atom_id res chain seq x y z
N MET A 1 -20.29 -3.23 4.80
CA MET A 1 -20.50 -4.34 5.76
C MET A 1 -20.90 -3.72 7.09
N PRO A 2 -22.05 -4.07 7.68
CA PRO A 2 -22.43 -3.58 9.01
C PRO A 2 -21.49 -4.18 10.05
N LEU A 3 -20.97 -3.34 10.96
CA LEU A 3 -20.17 -3.81 12.10
C LEU A 3 -21.12 -4.40 13.15
N ILE A 4 -20.86 -5.63 13.57
CA ILE A 4 -21.63 -6.31 14.62
C ILE A 4 -21.10 -5.79 15.96
N GLU A 5 -21.99 -5.21 16.77
CA GLU A 5 -21.63 -4.70 18.09
C GLU A 5 -21.75 -5.77 19.18
N PRO A 6 -20.89 -5.71 20.23
CA PRO A 6 -21.13 -6.44 21.46
C PRO A 6 -22.50 -6.09 22.04
N HIS A 7 -23.20 -7.08 22.58
CA HIS A 7 -24.51 -6.85 23.20
C HIS A 7 -24.41 -5.81 24.32
N GLY A 8 -25.16 -4.71 24.20
CA GLY A 8 -25.16 -3.61 25.18
C GLY A 8 -24.03 -2.58 25.03
N ALA A 9 -23.26 -2.60 23.94
CA ALA A 9 -22.19 -1.64 23.68
C ALA A 9 -22.65 -0.17 23.66
N GLU A 10 -23.89 0.09 23.25
CA GLU A 10 -24.49 1.44 23.30
C GLU A 10 -24.52 2.02 24.73
N LYS A 11 -24.75 1.16 25.73
CA LYS A 11 -24.80 1.57 27.14
C LYS A 11 -23.44 2.01 27.66
N TRP A 12 -22.34 1.56 27.05
CA TRP A 12 -20.98 1.95 27.48
C TRP A 12 -20.68 3.42 27.17
N TRP A 13 -21.38 4.01 26.21
CA TRP A 13 -21.30 5.43 25.89
C TRP A 13 -22.32 6.29 26.67
N SER A 14 -23.04 5.71 27.64
CA SER A 14 -23.96 6.49 28.48
C SER A 14 -23.19 7.49 29.36
N PRO A 15 -23.78 8.65 29.71
CA PRO A 15 -23.13 9.64 30.58
C PRO A 15 -22.75 9.09 31.95
N GLU A 16 -23.49 8.10 32.45
CA GLU A 16 -23.21 7.40 33.71
C GLU A 16 -21.95 6.53 33.57
N SER A 17 -21.91 5.67 32.54
CA SER A 17 -20.77 4.80 32.25
C SER A 17 -19.48 5.60 32.00
N LEU A 18 -19.58 6.73 31.29
CA LEU A 18 -18.45 7.60 31.01
C LEU A 18 -17.90 8.25 32.28
N ARG A 19 -18.77 8.67 33.21
CA ARG A 19 -18.37 9.19 34.53
C ARG A 19 -17.68 8.12 35.36
N GLU A 20 -18.22 6.91 35.41
CA GLU A 20 -17.61 5.78 36.13
C GLU A 20 -16.22 5.45 35.59
N MET A 21 -16.03 5.56 34.27
CA MET A 21 -14.74 5.32 33.62
C MET A 21 -13.78 6.51 33.69
N ASN A 22 -14.20 7.65 34.26
CA ASN A 22 -13.47 8.92 34.21
C ASN A 22 -13.02 9.29 32.78
N PHE A 23 -13.94 9.17 31.82
CA PHE A 23 -13.67 9.36 30.39
C PHE A 23 -14.67 10.35 29.79
N LYS A 24 -14.22 11.23 28.89
CA LYS A 24 -15.11 12.20 28.23
C LYS A 24 -15.62 11.64 26.90
N GLU A 25 -16.80 12.08 26.47
CA GLU A 25 -17.41 11.58 25.22
C GLU A 25 -16.57 11.93 23.97
N ASP A 26 -15.97 13.12 23.95
CA ASP A 26 -15.14 13.61 22.83
C ASP A 26 -13.69 13.08 22.87
N GLU A 27 -13.33 12.34 23.93
CA GLU A 27 -11.97 11.85 24.11
C GLU A 27 -11.74 10.58 23.28
N ASN A 28 -10.52 10.42 22.78
CA ASN A 28 -10.17 9.29 21.93
C ASN A 28 -9.87 8.04 22.77
N PRO A 29 -10.69 6.97 22.69
CA PRO A 29 -10.49 5.78 23.52
C PRO A 29 -9.24 4.99 23.14
N TYR A 30 -8.59 5.30 22.01
CA TYR A 30 -7.32 4.67 21.63
C TYR A 30 -6.10 5.34 22.26
N ASP A 31 -6.24 6.47 22.97
CA ASP A 31 -5.11 7.14 23.63
C ASP A 31 -4.91 6.64 25.07
N VAL A 32 -5.91 5.98 25.65
CA VAL A 32 -5.79 5.39 26.99
C VAL A 32 -4.93 4.11 27.01
N PRO A 33 -4.29 3.79 28.15
CA PRO A 33 -3.62 2.51 28.38
C PRO A 33 -4.58 1.31 28.33
N ASP A 34 -4.03 0.11 28.13
CA ASP A 34 -4.84 -1.11 27.99
C ASP A 34 -5.56 -1.53 29.29
N ASP A 35 -5.03 -1.14 30.45
CA ASP A 35 -5.60 -1.41 31.77
C ASP A 35 -6.68 -0.39 32.19
N HIS A 36 -6.90 0.66 31.40
CA HIS A 36 -7.88 1.69 31.72
C HIS A 36 -9.32 1.20 31.51
N PRO A 37 -10.29 1.52 32.39
CA PRO A 37 -11.69 1.12 32.23
C PRO A 37 -12.31 1.51 30.88
N ALA A 38 -11.94 2.67 30.35
CA ALA A 38 -12.39 3.18 29.05
C ALA A 38 -11.85 2.39 27.85
N ALA A 39 -10.84 1.52 28.03
CA ALA A 39 -10.28 0.75 26.92
C ALA A 39 -11.28 -0.25 26.32
N LYS A 40 -12.36 -0.61 27.05
CA LYS A 40 -13.49 -1.38 26.48
C LYS A 40 -14.26 -0.63 25.39
N LEU A 41 -14.15 0.70 25.32
CA LEU A 41 -14.77 1.50 24.26
C LEU A 41 -14.09 1.30 22.90
N GLN A 42 -12.82 0.88 22.88
CA GLN A 42 -12.01 0.68 21.66
C GLN A 42 -12.58 -0.37 20.69
N ILE A 43 -13.44 -1.28 21.17
CA ILE A 43 -14.07 -2.33 20.35
C ILE A 43 -15.48 -1.97 19.87
N THR A 44 -15.99 -0.79 20.24
CA THR A 44 -17.33 -0.33 19.85
C THR A 44 -17.33 0.23 18.43
N THR A 45 -18.43 0.09 17.71
CA THR A 45 -18.56 0.65 16.35
C THR A 45 -18.41 2.17 16.34
N LYS A 46 -18.89 2.88 17.37
CA LYS A 46 -18.71 4.34 17.51
C LYS A 46 -17.22 4.68 17.50
N ALA A 47 -16.42 4.03 18.36
CA ALA A 47 -14.98 4.20 18.40
C ALA A 47 -14.30 3.93 17.04
N VAL A 48 -14.66 2.83 16.40
CA VAL A 48 -14.04 2.42 15.14
C VAL A 48 -14.39 3.40 14.00
N LYS A 49 -15.66 3.83 13.89
CA LYS A 49 -16.08 4.76 12.84
C LYS A 49 -15.42 6.12 12.98
N GLU A 50 -15.34 6.63 14.19
CA GLU A 50 -14.92 8.02 14.44
C GLU A 50 -13.39 8.19 14.51
N TRP A 51 -12.67 7.22 15.06
CA TRP A 51 -11.22 7.33 15.27
C TRP A 51 -10.39 6.38 14.39
N ILE A 52 -10.98 5.40 13.70
CA ILE A 52 -10.26 4.56 12.72
C ILE A 52 -10.72 4.83 11.29
N PHE A 53 -12.02 4.83 10.99
CA PHE A 53 -12.49 4.98 9.60
C PHE A 53 -12.72 6.42 9.15
N ALA A 54 -12.64 7.40 10.05
CA ALA A 54 -12.77 8.79 9.67
C ALA A 54 -11.72 9.22 8.62
N LEU A 55 -12.17 10.01 7.64
CA LEU A 55 -11.32 10.48 6.53
C LEU A 55 -10.16 11.36 7.00
N ARG A 56 -10.33 12.06 8.12
CA ARG A 56 -9.36 12.97 8.73
C ARG A 56 -8.15 12.29 9.38
N VAL A 57 -8.17 10.97 9.55
CA VAL A 57 -7.09 10.23 10.22
C VAL A 57 -6.13 9.70 9.16
N ASP A 58 -4.83 9.90 9.36
CA ASP A 58 -3.80 9.40 8.45
C ASP A 58 -3.68 7.86 8.51
N PRO A 59 -3.21 7.20 7.43
CA PRO A 59 -3.14 5.73 7.37
C PRO A 59 -2.28 5.09 8.46
N VAL A 60 -1.23 5.77 8.93
CA VAL A 60 -0.31 5.23 9.95
C VAL A 60 -1.01 5.20 11.30
N THR A 61 -1.66 6.30 11.70
CA THR A 61 -2.46 6.38 12.92
C THR A 61 -3.62 5.38 12.90
N LYS A 62 -4.27 5.19 11.73
CA LYS A 62 -5.28 4.13 11.58
C LYS A 62 -4.72 2.76 11.90
N GLY A 63 -3.54 2.43 11.37
CA GLY A 63 -2.86 1.15 11.65
C GLY A 63 -2.55 0.94 13.13
N VAL A 64 -2.06 1.97 13.82
CA VAL A 64 -1.74 1.90 15.26
C VAL A 64 -3.01 1.68 16.10
N ARG A 65 -4.09 2.41 15.83
CA ARG A 65 -5.38 2.27 16.53
C ARG A 65 -6.01 0.90 16.27
N LEU A 66 -5.93 0.43 15.02
CA LEU A 66 -6.41 -0.89 14.63
C LEU A 66 -5.63 -2.01 15.34
N ALA A 67 -4.31 -1.87 15.47
CA ALA A 67 -3.49 -2.82 16.20
C ALA A 67 -3.88 -2.90 17.69
N LYS A 68 -4.20 -1.78 18.34
CA LYS A 68 -4.72 -1.78 19.72
C LYS A 68 -6.05 -2.54 19.83
N MET A 69 -6.99 -2.25 18.94
CA MET A 69 -8.28 -2.97 18.90
C MET A 69 -8.08 -4.49 18.71
N TRP A 70 -7.21 -4.89 17.78
CA TRP A 70 -6.97 -6.30 17.49
C TRP A 70 -6.41 -7.09 18.66
N LYS A 71 -5.61 -6.49 19.55
CA LYS A 71 -5.12 -7.18 20.75
C LYS A 71 -6.26 -7.72 21.64
N ARG A 72 -7.44 -7.11 21.59
CA ARG A 72 -8.60 -7.48 22.43
C ARG A 72 -9.50 -8.52 21.79
N ILE A 73 -9.60 -8.54 20.46
CA ILE A 73 -10.55 -9.39 19.73
C ILE A 73 -9.87 -10.54 18.99
N LEU A 74 -8.60 -10.41 18.63
CA LEU A 74 -7.88 -11.37 17.81
C LEU A 74 -6.95 -12.19 18.69
N LEU A 75 -7.29 -13.47 18.86
CA LEU A 75 -6.32 -14.43 19.36
C LEU A 75 -5.38 -14.82 18.22
N ARG A 76 -4.16 -14.27 18.23
CA ARG A 76 -3.10 -14.64 17.28
C ARG A 76 -2.11 -15.59 17.96
N ARG A 77 -1.93 -16.77 17.38
CA ARG A 77 -0.82 -17.69 17.70
C ARG A 77 0.17 -17.70 16.54
N THR A 78 1.45 -17.81 16.88
CA THR A 78 2.54 -17.92 15.92
C THR A 78 3.27 -19.24 16.15
N PHE A 79 4.07 -19.69 15.18
CA PHE A 79 4.91 -20.88 15.36
C PHE A 79 5.86 -20.76 16.56
N SER A 80 6.27 -19.54 16.91
CA SER A 80 7.09 -19.24 18.09
C SER A 80 6.31 -19.18 19.40
N SER A 81 4.97 -19.23 19.38
CA SER A 81 4.18 -19.22 20.60
C SER A 81 4.41 -20.50 21.41
N GLN A 82 4.47 -20.38 22.74
CA GLN A 82 4.69 -21.49 23.66
C GLN A 82 3.38 -21.88 24.35
N VAL A 83 3.22 -23.17 24.67
CA VAL A 83 2.11 -23.65 25.49
C VAL A 83 2.56 -23.58 26.96
N PRO A 84 1.96 -22.71 27.79
CA PRO A 84 2.41 -22.50 29.17
C PRO A 84 2.21 -23.74 30.06
N PHE A 85 1.31 -24.64 29.67
CA PHE A 85 0.97 -25.85 30.43
C PHE A 85 1.83 -27.08 30.08
N ASN A 86 2.68 -27.02 29.05
CA ASN A 86 3.33 -28.20 28.48
C ASN A 86 4.84 -27.94 28.22
N ASP A 87 5.62 -27.89 29.30
CA ASP A 87 7.07 -27.67 29.33
C ASP A 87 7.59 -26.41 28.60
N GLY A 88 6.72 -25.47 28.24
CA GLY A 88 7.10 -24.30 27.45
C GLY A 88 7.53 -24.63 26.01
N ARG A 89 7.16 -25.80 25.47
CA ARG A 89 7.48 -26.19 24.09
C ARG A 89 6.82 -25.22 23.11
N LYS A 90 7.56 -24.86 22.04
CA LYS A 90 7.03 -24.01 20.99
C LYS A 90 6.07 -24.85 20.13
N ILE A 91 5.02 -24.21 19.62
CA ILE A 91 4.11 -24.84 18.66
C ILE A 91 4.89 -25.37 17.44
N SER A 92 5.96 -24.67 17.03
CA SER A 92 6.84 -25.10 15.94
C SER A 92 7.48 -26.47 16.14
N ASP A 93 7.72 -26.89 17.39
CA ASP A 93 8.53 -28.08 17.66
C ASP A 93 7.81 -29.37 17.28
N GLN A 94 6.47 -29.32 17.24
CA GLN A 94 5.61 -30.43 16.83
C GLN A 94 5.25 -30.38 15.35
N LEU A 95 5.59 -29.30 14.65
CA LEU A 95 5.25 -29.12 13.25
C LEU A 95 6.48 -29.40 12.37
N PRO A 96 6.27 -29.98 11.18
CA PRO A 96 7.35 -30.13 10.22
C PRO A 96 7.91 -28.74 9.85
N ARG A 97 9.23 -28.67 9.62
CA ARG A 97 9.89 -27.41 9.24
C ARG A 97 9.29 -26.90 7.92
N VAL A 98 8.85 -25.66 7.92
CA VAL A 98 8.47 -24.97 6.69
C VAL A 98 9.73 -24.78 5.84
N GLN A 99 9.71 -25.32 4.62
CA GLN A 99 10.77 -25.10 3.64
C GLN A 99 10.21 -24.17 2.55
N GLY A 100 10.84 -23.02 2.37
CA GLY A 100 10.58 -22.17 1.21
C GLY A 100 11.53 -22.56 0.10
N ALA A 101 11.00 -23.07 -1.01
CA ALA A 101 11.76 -23.28 -2.23
C ALA A 101 11.46 -22.14 -3.20
N LEU A 102 12.50 -21.42 -3.63
CA LEU A 102 12.40 -20.50 -4.76
C LEU A 102 12.78 -21.28 -6.02
N ILE A 103 11.83 -21.42 -6.93
CA ILE A 103 12.08 -22.03 -8.24
C ILE A 103 12.21 -20.89 -9.24
N ASN A 104 13.44 -20.64 -9.69
CA ASN A 104 13.70 -19.69 -10.76
C ASN A 104 13.44 -20.39 -12.10
N CYS A 105 12.33 -20.05 -12.74
CA CYS A 105 12.02 -20.51 -14.08
C CYS A 105 12.66 -19.57 -15.10
N THR A 106 13.52 -20.10 -15.97
CA THR A 106 14.00 -19.36 -17.14
C THR A 106 12.95 -19.37 -18.22
N HIS A 107 12.67 -18.22 -18.83
CA HIS A 107 11.76 -18.13 -19.96
C HIS A 107 12.29 -18.92 -21.15
N THR A 108 11.39 -19.61 -21.83
CA THR A 108 11.66 -20.11 -23.17
C THR A 108 11.81 -18.95 -24.17
N PRO A 109 12.54 -19.12 -25.29
CA PRO A 109 12.66 -18.08 -26.30
C PRO A 109 11.30 -17.60 -26.82
N THR A 110 10.34 -18.52 -26.94
CA THR A 110 8.97 -18.21 -27.35
C THR A 110 8.25 -17.31 -26.35
N GLU A 111 8.34 -17.61 -25.05
CA GLU A 111 7.74 -16.78 -23.99
C GLU A 111 8.38 -15.40 -23.95
N GLN A 112 9.71 -15.33 -24.07
CA GLN A 112 10.43 -14.05 -24.09
C GLN A 112 9.96 -13.14 -25.23
N THR A 113 9.70 -13.69 -26.42
CA THR A 113 9.17 -12.88 -27.53
C THR A 113 7.75 -12.37 -27.27
N VAL A 114 6.92 -13.13 -26.56
CA VAL A 114 5.56 -12.71 -26.19
C VAL A 114 5.62 -11.60 -25.16
N TYR A 115 6.45 -11.74 -24.13
CA TYR A 115 6.66 -10.71 -23.12
C TYR A 115 7.21 -9.42 -23.72
N GLN A 116 8.22 -9.51 -24.61
CA GLN A 116 8.78 -8.34 -25.29
C GLN A 116 7.71 -7.58 -26.10
N LYS A 117 6.87 -8.30 -26.85
CA LYS A 117 5.78 -7.67 -27.62
C LYS A 117 4.79 -6.93 -26.72
N MET A 118 4.46 -7.48 -25.55
CA MET A 118 3.58 -6.81 -24.58
C MET A 118 4.24 -5.58 -23.97
N GLU A 119 5.52 -5.68 -23.62
CA GLU A 119 6.31 -4.56 -23.10
C GLU A 119 6.40 -3.41 -24.10
N ASP A 120 6.73 -3.70 -25.36
CA ASP A 120 6.83 -2.70 -26.42
C ASP A 120 5.49 -1.98 -26.66
N ALA A 121 4.39 -2.73 -26.67
CA ALA A 121 3.04 -2.20 -26.85
C ALA A 121 2.60 -1.26 -25.72
N LEU A 122 3.05 -1.52 -24.48
CA LEU A 122 2.75 -0.69 -23.32
C LEU A 122 3.71 0.50 -23.21
N THR A 123 5.00 0.30 -23.47
CA THR A 123 6.02 1.36 -23.42
C THR A 123 5.71 2.48 -24.40
N GLY A 124 5.25 2.16 -25.61
CA GLY A 124 4.81 3.17 -26.59
C GLY A 124 3.61 4.01 -26.16
N LYS A 125 2.81 3.55 -25.18
CA LYS A 125 1.62 4.23 -24.64
C LYS A 125 1.86 4.88 -23.29
N LEU A 126 3.06 4.74 -22.72
CA LEU A 126 3.38 5.23 -21.39
C LEU A 126 3.43 6.76 -21.34
N ILE A 127 3.94 7.38 -22.40
CA ILE A 127 4.03 8.83 -22.53
C ILE A 127 2.89 9.29 -23.44
N VAL A 128 1.91 9.99 -22.85
CA VAL A 128 0.83 10.60 -23.60
C VAL A 128 1.16 12.08 -23.80
N ALA A 129 1.18 12.52 -25.06
CA ALA A 129 1.28 13.95 -25.36
C ALA A 129 0.02 14.64 -24.82
N GLY A 130 0.17 15.46 -23.80
CA GLY A 130 -0.91 16.30 -23.30
C GLY A 130 -1.16 17.46 -24.25
N SER A 131 -2.43 17.76 -24.49
CA SER A 131 -2.85 19.01 -25.12
C SER A 131 -2.40 20.18 -24.24
N GLY A 132 -1.44 20.94 -24.75
CA GLY A 132 -1.01 22.23 -24.21
C GLY A 132 -0.99 23.23 -25.37
N SER A 133 -1.12 24.52 -25.07
CA SER A 133 -1.05 25.56 -26.10
C SER A 133 0.29 25.51 -26.85
N THR A 134 0.28 26.04 -28.07
CA THR A 134 1.19 25.84 -29.20
C THR A 134 2.70 25.80 -28.90
N ASN A 135 3.17 26.31 -27.75
CA ASN A 135 4.59 26.31 -27.35
C ASN A 135 4.93 25.51 -26.07
N GLN A 136 3.99 24.79 -25.45
CA GLN A 136 4.27 23.93 -24.28
C GLN A 136 3.51 22.60 -24.38
N ARG A 137 4.06 21.65 -25.15
CA ARG A 137 3.60 20.24 -25.11
C ARG A 137 3.89 19.66 -23.73
N LYS A 138 2.88 19.55 -22.87
CA LYS A 138 3.00 18.89 -21.57
C LYS A 138 2.91 17.39 -21.77
N THR A 139 4.02 16.67 -21.67
CA THR A 139 4.02 15.20 -21.64
C THR A 139 3.44 14.72 -20.31
N LYS A 140 2.40 13.88 -20.33
CA LYS A 140 1.82 13.26 -19.13
C LYS A 140 2.15 11.77 -19.13
N TRP A 141 2.50 11.27 -17.95
CA TRP A 141 2.71 9.85 -17.72
C TRP A 141 1.37 9.16 -17.48
N SER A 142 1.12 8.07 -18.19
CA SER A 142 -0.07 7.25 -17.95
C SER A 142 0.18 6.30 -16.77
N LEU A 143 -0.34 6.66 -15.59
CA LEU A 143 -0.18 5.87 -14.37
C LEU A 143 -0.79 4.45 -14.50
N GLY A 144 -1.83 4.29 -15.32
CA GLY A 144 -2.44 2.99 -15.61
C GLY A 144 -1.49 2.08 -16.38
N ILE A 145 -0.84 2.61 -17.41
CA ILE A 145 0.15 1.87 -18.22
C ILE A 145 1.41 1.58 -17.41
N HIS A 146 1.85 2.53 -16.57
CA HIS A 146 2.95 2.30 -15.64
C HIS A 146 2.68 1.10 -14.73
N ARG A 147 1.49 1.03 -14.10
CA ARG A 147 1.11 -0.11 -13.26
C ARG A 147 1.09 -1.42 -14.04
N GLN A 148 0.61 -1.41 -15.28
CA GLN A 148 0.62 -2.61 -16.13
C GLN A 148 2.04 -3.08 -16.45
N LEU A 149 2.95 -2.16 -16.75
CA LEU A 149 4.37 -2.48 -16.96
C LEU A 149 5.04 -3.00 -15.69
N SER A 150 4.80 -2.38 -14.54
CA SER A 150 5.35 -2.85 -13.25
C SER A 150 4.86 -4.25 -12.89
N LEU A 151 3.59 -4.56 -13.19
CA LEU A 151 3.06 -5.91 -13.04
C LEU A 151 3.75 -6.85 -14.04
N LEU A 152 3.85 -6.49 -15.32
CA LEU A 152 4.51 -7.32 -16.31
C LEU A 152 5.95 -7.67 -15.91
N SER A 153 6.73 -6.68 -15.44
CA SER A 153 8.11 -6.88 -14.99
C SER A 153 8.21 -7.73 -13.72
N MET A 154 7.28 -7.57 -12.77
CA MET A 154 7.24 -8.38 -11.55
C MET A 154 6.99 -9.86 -11.84
N TRP A 155 6.14 -10.17 -12.82
CA TRP A 155 5.78 -11.54 -13.18
C TRP A 155 6.78 -12.21 -14.12
N SER A 156 7.47 -11.43 -14.96
CA SER A 156 8.44 -11.95 -15.93
C SER A 156 9.89 -11.85 -15.45
N GLY A 157 10.18 -11.18 -14.34
CA GLY A 157 11.57 -11.00 -13.88
C GLY A 157 12.45 -10.21 -14.86
N LEU A 158 11.83 -9.49 -15.81
CA LEU A 158 12.53 -8.55 -16.69
C LEU A 158 13.15 -7.44 -15.82
N PRO A 159 14.37 -6.98 -16.14
CA PRO A 159 15.07 -5.98 -15.33
C PRO A 159 14.19 -4.75 -15.11
N GLN A 160 14.22 -4.28 -13.86
CA GLN A 160 13.38 -3.21 -13.35
C GLN A 160 13.36 -2.02 -14.29
N LEU A 161 12.14 -1.62 -14.70
CA LEU A 161 11.89 -0.36 -15.41
C LEU A 161 12.50 0.83 -14.62
N ASP A 162 12.70 0.73 -13.31
CA ASP A 162 13.18 1.84 -12.48
C ASP A 162 14.61 2.36 -12.81
N ASN A 163 15.53 1.50 -13.29
CA ASN A 163 16.91 1.92 -13.59
C ASN A 163 17.08 2.38 -15.05
N ASP A 164 16.50 1.67 -16.00
CA ASP A 164 16.58 2.01 -17.44
C ASP A 164 15.63 3.15 -17.85
N PHE A 165 14.56 3.41 -17.09
CA PHE A 165 13.61 4.47 -17.44
C PHE A 165 14.12 5.86 -17.09
N ASN A 166 14.94 5.98 -16.03
CA ASN A 166 15.66 7.23 -15.78
C ASN A 166 16.63 7.54 -16.93
N LEU A 167 17.39 6.55 -17.40
CA LEU A 167 18.35 6.68 -18.50
C LEU A 167 17.68 6.96 -19.86
N LYS A 168 16.60 6.23 -20.21
CA LYS A 168 15.85 6.46 -21.46
C LYS A 168 15.04 7.76 -21.43
N ALA A 169 14.52 8.19 -20.28
CA ALA A 169 13.87 9.49 -20.14
C ALA A 169 14.86 10.66 -20.27
N THR A 170 16.08 10.54 -19.72
CA THR A 170 17.16 11.53 -19.96
C THR A 170 17.63 11.53 -21.41
N ASN A 171 17.78 10.36 -22.04
CA ASN A 171 18.21 10.26 -23.44
C ASN A 171 17.14 10.76 -24.42
N MET A 172 15.84 10.56 -24.13
CA MET A 172 14.76 11.13 -24.93
C MET A 172 14.60 12.65 -24.72
N LYS A 173 14.81 13.17 -23.51
CA LYS A 173 14.92 14.63 -23.29
C LYS A 173 16.06 15.23 -24.11
N ALA A 174 17.25 14.65 -24.06
CA ALA A 174 18.39 15.12 -24.83
C ALA A 174 18.18 15.05 -26.36
N THR A 175 17.41 14.06 -26.83
CA THR A 175 17.07 13.91 -28.26
C THR A 175 15.99 14.91 -28.72
N LEU A 176 15.06 15.26 -27.84
CA LEU A 176 14.04 16.31 -28.08
C LEU A 176 14.64 17.72 -28.00
N GLU A 177 15.57 17.97 -27.07
CA GLU A 177 16.31 19.23 -26.97
C GLU A 177 17.27 19.44 -28.15
N ARG A 178 17.96 18.40 -28.63
CA ARG A 178 18.74 18.48 -29.88
C ARG A 178 17.90 18.80 -31.11
N LYS A 179 16.68 18.26 -31.22
CA LYS A 179 15.77 18.59 -32.33
C LYS A 179 15.21 20.01 -32.24
N SER A 180 15.02 20.55 -31.02
CA SER A 180 14.71 21.97 -30.81
C SER A 180 15.86 22.86 -31.28
N PHE A 181 17.10 22.50 -30.91
CA PHE A 181 18.30 23.28 -31.26
C PHE A 181 18.60 23.31 -32.77
N TYR A 182 18.25 22.24 -33.51
CA TYR A 182 18.38 22.21 -34.97
C TYR A 182 17.24 22.94 -35.71
N MET A 183 16.13 23.28 -35.06
CA MET A 183 15.06 24.10 -35.66
C MET A 183 15.22 25.59 -35.40
N ASP A 184 16.07 26.00 -34.45
CA ASP A 184 16.40 27.41 -34.19
C ASP A 184 17.61 27.92 -34.99
N PHE A 185 18.31 27.05 -35.73
CA PHE A 185 19.49 27.41 -36.55
C PHE A 185 19.22 27.51 -38.06
N GLN A 186 17.95 27.66 -38.46
CA GLN A 186 17.58 28.16 -39.80
C GLN A 186 16.92 29.54 -39.67
N GLY A 187 17.69 30.53 -39.23
CA GLY A 187 17.37 31.94 -39.46
C GLY A 187 17.57 32.29 -40.95
N PRO A 188 16.75 33.19 -41.53
CA PRO A 188 16.83 33.52 -42.95
C PRO A 188 18.03 34.43 -43.20
N GLY A 189 19.03 33.91 -43.93
CA GLY A 189 20.13 34.70 -44.49
C GLY A 189 19.98 34.75 -46.00
N GLY A 190 19.22 35.73 -46.47
CA GLY A 190 19.45 36.38 -47.77
C GLY A 190 20.33 37.60 -47.56
#